data_AF-G1X1H8-F1
#
_entry.id   AF-G1X1H8-F1
#
_cell.length_a   1.000
_cell.length_b   1.000
_cell.length_c   1.000
_cell.angle_alpha   90.00
_cell.angle_beta   90.00
_cell.angle_gamma   90.00
#
_symmetry.space_group_name_H-M   'P 1'
#
loop_
_entity.id
_entity.type
_entity.pdbx_description
1 polymer ?
#
loop_
_entity_poly.entity_id
_entity_poly.type
_entity_poly.pdbx_seq_one_letter_code
_entity_poly.pdbx_strand_id
1 'polypeptide(L)'
;MVFGGVNPNRFYGELDVYDPPAPQDNSFPDGKDKAYLMDFPTVRIGDITDTTTMVLHSPNSSTNDYMPFIRLNPLLSHLTLPLPIVDDFHSVMREFGLTNCTVPELHVEFCVPCNASIPEQYVLKLSFRKATISIPFQDFVQAVPGNLDLCPIFLFSAPAAHDSSLGGAFFKAAYIVLEPDANRVAIAAAVRNPSAPSNAAIKEISDGVFSDKLSTITGVPEYIPTFSRLPSPSKSFYPTSPNNNTTRISSRALIEIGLAGAVLLFVGIGTAVVIFITCRKQRKSKPMPDIPSVDVTHPSNSASDPYELNTEGVMGELEVPNNQSLIGPGSVLQELPGGYQPQELQGNQ
;
A
#
# COMPACT_ATOMS: atom_id res chain seq x y z
N MET A 1 12.36 14.18 -2.75
CA MET A 1 11.32 14.99 -2.09
C MET A 1 11.53 16.44 -2.50
N VAL A 2 10.47 17.15 -2.88
CA VAL A 2 10.51 18.58 -3.19
C VAL A 2 9.76 19.30 -2.08
N PHE A 3 10.34 20.35 -1.51
CA PHE A 3 9.67 21.18 -0.50
C PHE A 3 9.22 22.49 -1.14
N GLY A 4 8.03 22.95 -0.78
CA GLY A 4 7.49 24.24 -1.20
C GLY A 4 6.93 24.31 -2.62
N GLY A 5 7.07 23.29 -3.47
CA GLY A 5 6.54 23.39 -4.84
C GLY A 5 6.32 22.06 -5.54
N VAL A 6 5.84 22.14 -6.77
CA VAL A 6 5.57 20.98 -7.64
C VAL A 6 6.54 20.98 -8.82
N ASN A 7 7.13 19.83 -9.14
CA ASN A 7 7.96 19.68 -10.33
C ASN A 7 7.19 18.94 -11.44
N PRO A 8 6.75 19.64 -12.51
CA PRO A 8 5.96 19.02 -13.58
C PRO A 8 6.73 17.94 -14.37
N ASN A 9 8.06 17.94 -14.33
CA ASN A 9 8.88 16.95 -15.04
C ASN A 9 8.96 15.58 -14.31
N ARG A 10 8.24 15.43 -13.19
CA ARG A 10 8.30 14.22 -12.34
C ARG A 10 7.03 13.38 -12.39
N PHE A 11 6.02 13.81 -13.12
CA PHE A 11 4.77 13.08 -13.27
C PHE A 11 4.18 13.25 -14.67
N TYR A 12 3.24 12.36 -15.00
CA TYR A 12 2.48 12.41 -16.23
C TYR A 12 1.08 12.97 -16.00
N GLY A 13 0.54 13.67 -17.00
CA GLY A 13 -0.86 14.10 -17.02
C GLY A 13 -1.20 15.20 -16.00
N GLU A 14 -2.46 15.25 -15.56
CA GLU A 14 -2.94 16.19 -14.55
C GLU A 14 -2.83 15.62 -13.14
N LEU A 15 -2.66 16.51 -12.14
CA LEU A 15 -2.82 16.15 -10.74
C LEU A 15 -4.30 15.89 -10.41
N ASP A 16 -4.60 14.71 -9.86
CA ASP A 16 -5.89 14.39 -9.27
C ASP A 16 -5.93 14.87 -7.83
N VAL A 17 -6.80 15.82 -7.53
CA VAL A 17 -6.81 16.56 -6.26
C VAL A 17 -7.97 16.07 -5.38
N TYR A 18 -7.64 15.74 -4.14
CA TYR A 18 -8.53 15.24 -3.11
C TYR A 18 -8.63 16.25 -1.98
N ASP A 19 -9.86 16.72 -1.76
CA ASP A 19 -10.26 17.41 -0.54
C ASP A 19 -10.46 16.38 0.58
N PRO A 20 -10.20 16.75 1.84
CA PRO A 20 -10.42 15.84 2.95
C PRO A 20 -11.91 15.49 3.05
N PRO A 21 -12.28 14.25 3.39
CA PRO A 21 -13.67 13.88 3.52
C PRO A 21 -14.35 14.78 4.55
N ALA A 22 -15.56 15.22 4.21
CA ALA A 22 -16.38 16.02 5.12
C ALA A 22 -16.45 15.30 6.48
N PRO A 23 -16.47 16.03 7.62
CA PRO A 23 -16.57 15.42 8.92
C PRO A 23 -17.92 14.70 9.06
N GLN A 24 -17.98 13.44 8.62
CA GLN A 24 -19.06 12.53 8.98
C GLN A 24 -18.82 12.04 10.41
N ASP A 25 -19.93 11.93 11.15
CA ASP A 25 -20.07 11.57 12.55
C ASP A 25 -18.92 10.74 13.12
N ASN A 26 -18.18 11.33 14.07
CA ASN A 26 -17.44 10.75 15.23
C ASN A 26 -16.68 9.41 15.09
N SER A 27 -16.58 8.81 13.91
CA SER A 27 -16.02 7.48 13.66
C SER A 27 -14.50 7.49 13.55
N PHE A 28 -13.91 8.68 13.39
CA PHE A 28 -12.47 8.90 13.50
C PHE A 28 -12.19 9.64 14.81
N PRO A 29 -11.83 8.92 15.89
CA PRO A 29 -11.73 9.46 17.25
C PRO A 29 -10.66 10.54 17.41
N ASP A 30 -9.72 10.65 16.47
CA ASP A 30 -8.74 11.72 16.41
C ASP A 30 -8.81 12.39 15.03
N GLY A 31 -9.53 13.51 14.93
CA GLY A 31 -9.69 14.30 13.69
C GLY A 31 -8.40 14.84 13.05
N LYS A 32 -7.23 14.40 13.51
CA LYS A 32 -5.89 14.69 12.98
C LYS A 32 -5.48 13.77 11.84
N ASP A 33 -6.11 12.61 11.70
CA ASP A 33 -5.75 11.58 10.71
C ASP A 33 -6.62 11.60 9.44
N LYS A 34 -7.46 12.63 9.25
CA LYS A 34 -8.28 12.79 8.03
C LYS A 34 -7.49 13.35 6.85
N ALA A 35 -6.37 14.02 7.14
CA ALA A 35 -5.38 14.31 6.12
C ALA A 35 -4.98 12.99 5.47
N TYR A 36 -4.85 12.96 4.14
CA TYR A 36 -4.38 11.78 3.40
C TYR A 36 -5.40 10.67 3.15
N LEU A 37 -6.69 10.88 3.43
CA LEU A 37 -7.75 10.00 2.95
C LEU A 37 -8.15 10.37 1.52
N MET A 38 -8.31 9.37 0.67
CA MET A 38 -8.77 9.48 -0.70
C MET A 38 -9.88 8.47 -0.95
N ASP A 39 -10.67 8.66 -2.00
CA ASP A 39 -11.63 7.65 -2.44
C ASP A 39 -10.91 6.35 -2.83
N PHE A 40 -11.50 5.21 -2.47
CA PHE A 40 -10.95 3.92 -2.83
C PHE A 40 -10.93 3.76 -4.38
N PRO A 41 -9.78 3.43 -4.99
CA PRO A 41 -9.67 3.37 -6.45
C PRO A 41 -10.34 2.12 -7.02
N THR A 42 -10.62 2.16 -8.32
CA THR A 42 -10.85 0.92 -9.06
C THR A 42 -9.51 0.18 -9.20
N VAL A 43 -9.46 -1.08 -8.78
CA VAL A 43 -8.23 -1.89 -8.84
C VAL A 43 -8.31 -2.88 -9.99
N ARG A 44 -7.23 -2.98 -10.77
CA ARG A 44 -7.04 -4.03 -11.78
C ARG A 44 -5.74 -4.76 -11.53
N ILE A 45 -5.76 -6.08 -11.67
CA ILE A 45 -4.63 -6.96 -11.39
C ILE A 45 -4.41 -7.86 -12.58
N GLY A 46 -3.20 -7.91 -13.15
CA GLY A 46 -2.84 -8.83 -14.22
C GLY A 46 -1.96 -8.22 -15.29
N ASP A 47 -1.92 -8.87 -16.46
CA ASP A 47 -1.19 -8.39 -17.63
C ASP A 47 -1.95 -7.24 -18.30
N ILE A 48 -1.33 -6.06 -18.39
CA ILE A 48 -1.96 -4.88 -19.03
C ILE A 48 -2.14 -5.03 -20.54
N THR A 49 -1.40 -5.94 -21.18
CA THR A 49 -1.50 -6.21 -22.62
C THR A 49 -2.63 -7.18 -22.95
N ASP A 50 -3.09 -7.95 -21.96
CA ASP A 50 -4.21 -8.87 -22.09
C ASP A 50 -5.33 -8.53 -21.11
N THR A 51 -6.28 -7.74 -21.58
CA THR A 51 -7.45 -7.32 -20.80
C THR A 51 -8.34 -8.48 -20.34
N THR A 52 -8.21 -9.68 -20.93
CA THR A 52 -9.01 -10.85 -20.54
C THR A 52 -8.51 -11.49 -19.24
N THR A 53 -7.24 -11.27 -18.89
CA THR A 53 -6.63 -11.79 -17.65
C THR A 53 -6.72 -10.80 -16.49
N MET A 54 -7.20 -9.57 -16.73
CA MET A 54 -7.29 -8.56 -15.69
C MET A 54 -8.50 -8.78 -14.78
N VAL A 55 -8.25 -9.02 -13.50
CA VAL A 55 -9.30 -9.03 -12.48
C VAL A 55 -9.64 -7.59 -12.09
N LEU A 56 -10.92 -7.25 -12.06
CA LEU A 56 -11.43 -5.90 -11.80
C LEU A 56 -12.17 -5.84 -10.46
N HIS A 57 -11.70 -4.96 -9.58
CA HIS A 57 -12.38 -4.59 -8.34
C HIS A 57 -12.88 -3.15 -8.43
N SER A 58 -14.20 -2.98 -8.34
CA SER A 58 -14.83 -1.66 -8.35
C SER A 58 -15.31 -1.29 -6.95
N PRO A 59 -15.09 -0.04 -6.49
CA PRO A 59 -15.60 0.43 -5.20
C PRO A 59 -17.14 0.47 -5.14
N ASN A 60 -17.82 0.52 -6.29
CA ASN A 60 -19.29 0.68 -6.36
C ASN A 60 -20.08 -0.61 -6.59
N SER A 61 -19.44 -1.79 -6.61
CA SER A 61 -20.24 -3.02 -6.70
C SER A 61 -20.91 -3.28 -5.36
N SER A 62 -22.23 -3.43 -5.39
CA SER A 62 -23.14 -3.60 -4.24
C SER A 62 -22.86 -4.83 -3.35
N THR A 63 -21.80 -5.56 -3.64
CA THR A 63 -21.33 -6.77 -2.94
C THR A 63 -20.08 -6.54 -2.10
N ASN A 64 -19.50 -5.35 -2.15
CA ASN A 64 -18.19 -5.10 -1.55
C ASN A 64 -18.32 -4.31 -0.24
N ASP A 65 -18.13 -4.99 0.89
CA ASP A 65 -18.00 -4.40 2.24
C ASP A 65 -16.69 -3.60 2.43
N TYR A 66 -16.13 -3.03 1.36
CA TYR A 66 -14.90 -2.26 1.47
C TYR A 66 -15.19 -0.91 2.12
N MET A 67 -14.28 -0.46 2.99
CA MET A 67 -14.31 0.94 3.39
C MET A 67 -14.15 1.82 2.14
N PRO A 68 -14.95 2.89 2.00
CA PRO A 68 -14.98 3.70 0.78
C PRO A 68 -13.71 4.54 0.61
N PHE A 69 -12.79 4.52 1.57
CA PHE A 69 -11.60 5.34 1.60
C PHE A 69 -10.33 4.50 1.67
N ILE A 70 -9.26 5.09 1.13
CA ILE A 70 -7.90 4.58 1.21
C ILE A 70 -6.98 5.68 1.75
N ARG A 71 -6.03 5.32 2.61
CA ARG A 71 -5.11 6.26 3.25
C ARG A 71 -3.75 6.28 2.57
N LEU A 72 -3.13 7.44 2.38
CA LEU A 72 -1.70 7.52 2.07
C LEU A 72 -0.89 7.43 3.37
N ASN A 73 0.03 6.48 3.44
CA ASN A 73 0.93 6.35 4.58
C ASN A 73 2.38 6.16 4.12
N PRO A 74 3.18 7.24 4.02
CA PRO A 74 4.56 7.18 3.57
C PRO A 74 5.48 6.41 4.53
N LEU A 75 5.04 6.14 5.76
CA LEU A 75 5.81 5.39 6.76
C LEU A 75 5.65 3.88 6.60
N LEU A 76 4.63 3.42 5.86
CA LEU A 76 4.48 2.00 5.56
C LEU A 76 5.35 1.65 4.35
N SER A 77 6.21 0.65 4.52
CA SER A 77 7.01 0.08 3.42
C SER A 77 6.16 -0.76 2.45
N HIS A 78 4.94 -1.11 2.85
CA HIS A 78 4.06 -2.04 2.15
C HIS A 78 2.71 -1.42 1.80
N LEU A 79 2.01 -2.07 0.88
CA LEU A 79 0.64 -1.75 0.53
C LEU A 79 -0.31 -2.65 1.34
N THR A 80 -1.39 -2.08 1.89
CA THR A 80 -2.49 -2.87 2.46
C THR A 80 -3.76 -2.66 1.65
N LEU A 81 -4.38 -3.76 1.22
CA LEU A 81 -5.61 -3.77 0.42
C LEU A 81 -6.62 -4.77 1.01
N PRO A 82 -7.91 -4.70 0.65
CA PRO A 82 -8.89 -5.68 1.08
C PRO A 82 -8.49 -7.09 0.65
N LEU A 83 -8.80 -8.07 1.50
CA LEU A 83 -8.41 -9.48 1.31
C LEU A 83 -8.71 -10.03 -0.10
N PRO A 84 -9.89 -9.80 -0.72
CA PRO A 84 -10.16 -10.33 -2.06
C PRO A 84 -9.18 -9.81 -3.12
N ILE A 85 -8.75 -8.56 -3.00
CA ILE A 85 -7.77 -7.95 -3.92
C ILE A 85 -6.40 -8.58 -3.73
N VAL A 86 -6.03 -8.85 -2.48
CA VAL A 86 -4.76 -9.52 -2.13
C VAL A 86 -4.76 -10.97 -2.59
N ASP A 87 -5.88 -11.69 -2.45
CA ASP A 87 -6.02 -13.07 -2.92
C ASP A 87 -5.90 -13.18 -4.44
N ASP A 88 -6.51 -12.26 -5.19
CA ASP A 88 -6.37 -12.22 -6.65
C ASP A 88 -4.94 -11.89 -7.08
N PHE A 89 -4.28 -10.94 -6.40
CA PHE A 89 -2.86 -10.67 -6.61
C PHE A 89 -2.02 -11.92 -6.36
N HIS A 90 -2.25 -12.63 -5.26
CA HIS A 90 -1.55 -13.88 -4.96
C HIS A 90 -1.83 -14.96 -6.01
N SER A 91 -3.07 -15.06 -6.50
CA SER A 91 -3.43 -16.01 -7.54
C SER A 91 -2.60 -15.82 -8.81
N VAL A 92 -2.45 -14.57 -9.28
CA VAL A 92 -1.60 -14.26 -10.45
C VAL A 92 -0.12 -14.51 -10.12
N MET A 93 0.34 -14.13 -8.93
CA MET A 93 1.74 -14.31 -8.52
C MET A 93 2.19 -15.77 -8.41
N ARG A 94 1.26 -16.74 -8.29
CA ARG A 94 1.59 -18.18 -8.33
C ARG A 94 2.25 -18.59 -9.64
N GLU A 95 1.96 -17.93 -10.75
CA GLU A 95 2.64 -18.16 -12.04
C GLU A 95 4.14 -17.87 -11.98
N PHE A 96 4.55 -17.01 -11.04
CA PHE A 96 5.95 -16.62 -10.79
C PHE A 96 6.57 -17.35 -9.59
N GLY A 97 5.94 -18.43 -9.13
CA GLY A 97 6.47 -19.26 -8.05
C GLY A 97 6.15 -18.74 -6.64
N LEU A 98 5.06 -17.99 -6.48
CA LEU A 98 4.57 -17.61 -5.14
C LEU A 98 4.42 -18.85 -4.26
N THR A 99 5.07 -18.84 -3.12
CA THR A 99 4.99 -19.88 -2.10
C THR A 99 4.77 -19.24 -0.73
N ASN A 100 4.17 -20.01 0.17
CA ASN A 100 4.16 -19.64 1.57
C ASN A 100 5.60 -19.63 2.09
N CYS A 101 5.93 -18.60 2.84
CA CYS A 101 7.17 -18.48 3.58
C CYS A 101 6.84 -17.83 4.92
N THR A 102 7.77 -17.87 5.87
CA THR A 102 7.58 -17.12 7.11
C THR A 102 8.84 -16.34 7.35
N VAL A 103 8.71 -15.02 7.34
CA VAL A 103 9.78 -14.10 7.77
C VAL A 103 9.29 -13.43 9.05
N PRO A 104 9.53 -14.03 10.24
CA PRO A 104 8.94 -13.60 11.50
C PRO A 104 9.19 -12.12 11.80
N GLU A 105 10.39 -11.61 11.47
CA GLU A 105 10.78 -10.22 11.71
C GLU A 105 9.94 -9.21 10.92
N LEU A 106 9.40 -9.63 9.78
CA LEU A 106 8.65 -8.78 8.85
C LEU A 106 7.16 -9.10 8.80
N HIS A 107 6.73 -10.17 9.49
CA HIS A 107 5.35 -10.67 9.48
C HIS A 107 4.86 -10.98 8.06
N VAL A 108 5.77 -11.45 7.19
CA VAL A 108 5.45 -11.81 5.81
C VAL A 108 5.16 -13.31 5.73
N GLU A 109 4.06 -13.63 5.04
CA GLU A 109 3.56 -15.00 4.85
C GLU A 109 3.81 -15.55 3.42
N PHE A 110 4.17 -14.68 2.47
CA PHE A 110 4.31 -15.05 1.07
C PHE A 110 5.61 -14.54 0.44
N CYS A 111 6.27 -15.40 -0.31
CA CYS A 111 7.52 -15.12 -1.00
C CYS A 111 7.50 -15.65 -2.43
N VAL A 112 8.36 -15.09 -3.28
CA VAL A 112 8.71 -15.64 -4.59
C VAL A 112 10.21 -15.95 -4.65
N PRO A 113 10.68 -16.76 -5.60
CA PRO A 113 12.11 -16.89 -5.85
C PRO A 113 12.73 -15.52 -6.12
N CYS A 114 13.87 -15.20 -5.49
CA CYS A 114 14.53 -13.90 -5.70
C CYS A 114 15.00 -13.66 -7.14
N ASN A 115 15.15 -14.73 -7.92
CA ASN A 115 15.47 -14.72 -9.34
C ASN A 115 14.24 -14.83 -10.26
N ALA A 116 13.02 -14.71 -9.72
CA ALA A 116 11.80 -14.74 -10.52
C ALA A 116 11.83 -13.61 -11.56
N SER A 117 11.63 -13.98 -12.82
CA SER A 117 11.54 -13.02 -13.93
C SER A 117 10.07 -12.63 -14.10
N ILE A 118 9.65 -11.62 -13.34
CA ILE A 118 8.29 -11.08 -13.43
C ILE A 118 8.28 -10.02 -14.54
N PRO A 119 7.51 -10.21 -15.62
CA PRO A 119 7.47 -9.24 -16.71
C PRO A 119 6.83 -7.90 -16.29
N GLU A 120 7.32 -6.78 -16.83
CA GLU A 120 6.86 -5.43 -16.45
C GLU A 120 5.38 -5.16 -16.78
N GLN A 121 4.79 -5.93 -17.70
CA GLN A 121 3.37 -5.81 -18.04
C GLN A 121 2.42 -6.35 -16.96
N TYR A 122 2.91 -7.15 -16.01
CA TYR A 122 2.13 -7.59 -14.87
C TYR A 122 2.12 -6.50 -13.80
N VAL A 123 0.96 -5.89 -13.58
CA VAL A 123 0.82 -4.73 -12.69
C VAL A 123 -0.40 -4.82 -11.81
N LEU A 124 -0.34 -4.12 -10.68
CA LEU A 124 -1.48 -3.68 -9.90
C LEU A 124 -1.78 -2.23 -10.31
N LYS A 125 -2.91 -2.04 -10.99
CA LYS A 125 -3.34 -0.75 -11.54
C LYS A 125 -4.45 -0.16 -10.67
N LEU A 126 -4.19 1.02 -10.12
CA LEU A 126 -5.12 1.79 -9.30
C LEU A 126 -5.65 2.96 -10.13
N SER A 127 -6.93 2.92 -10.49
CA SER A 127 -7.59 3.96 -11.28
C SER A 127 -8.42 4.85 -10.36
N PHE A 128 -7.98 6.10 -10.26
CA PHE A 128 -8.61 7.19 -9.55
C PHE A 128 -9.44 8.04 -10.52
N ARG A 129 -9.92 9.22 -10.10
CA ARG A 129 -10.83 10.03 -10.92
C ARG A 129 -10.15 10.60 -12.16
N LYS A 130 -8.93 11.09 -11.99
CA LYS A 130 -8.08 11.67 -13.05
C LYS A 130 -6.72 10.99 -13.16
N ALA A 131 -6.27 10.30 -12.10
CA ALA A 131 -5.00 9.60 -12.10
C ALA A 131 -5.17 8.10 -12.30
N THR A 132 -4.21 7.48 -12.98
CA THR A 132 -4.11 6.02 -13.07
C THR A 132 -2.68 5.62 -12.73
N ILE A 133 -2.52 4.87 -11.65
CA ILE A 133 -1.22 4.48 -11.11
C ILE A 133 -1.01 3.00 -11.40
N SER A 134 -0.02 2.67 -12.23
CA SER A 134 0.38 1.29 -12.53
C SER A 134 1.61 0.92 -11.72
N ILE A 135 1.47 -0.05 -10.82
CA ILE A 135 2.55 -0.56 -9.96
C ILE A 135 2.96 -1.93 -10.48
N PRO A 136 4.16 -2.10 -11.06
CA PRO A 136 4.61 -3.42 -11.50
C PRO A 136 4.71 -4.38 -10.33
N PHE A 137 4.42 -5.66 -10.58
CA PHE A 137 4.52 -6.70 -9.56
C PHE A 137 5.91 -6.80 -8.93
N GLN A 138 6.96 -6.49 -9.71
CA GLN A 138 8.34 -6.43 -9.23
C GLN A 138 8.55 -5.43 -8.07
N ASP A 139 7.74 -4.37 -7.96
CA ASP A 139 7.91 -3.35 -6.92
C ASP A 139 7.48 -3.82 -5.52
N PHE A 140 6.71 -4.91 -5.45
CA PHE A 140 6.28 -5.58 -4.23
C PHE A 140 7.29 -6.62 -3.73
N VAL A 141 8.23 -7.05 -4.58
CA VAL A 141 9.24 -8.04 -4.24
C VAL A 141 10.46 -7.32 -3.69
N GLN A 142 10.88 -7.65 -2.47
CA GLN A 142 12.05 -7.03 -1.86
C GLN A 142 13.04 -8.10 -1.39
N ALA A 143 14.30 -7.96 -1.81
CA ALA A 143 15.37 -8.80 -1.29
C ALA A 143 15.66 -8.44 0.17
N VAL A 144 15.68 -9.46 1.03
CA VAL A 144 16.05 -9.31 2.44
C VAL A 144 17.48 -9.83 2.62
N PRO A 145 18.38 -9.04 3.24
CA PRO A 145 19.73 -9.51 3.51
C PRO A 145 19.73 -10.83 4.29
N GLY A 146 20.45 -11.84 3.78
CA GLY A 146 20.58 -13.14 4.43
C GLY A 146 19.66 -14.24 3.90
N ASN A 147 18.65 -13.92 3.07
CA ASN A 147 17.86 -14.90 2.33
C ASN A 147 18.12 -14.72 0.83
N LEU A 148 18.84 -15.66 0.21
CA LEU A 148 19.22 -15.57 -1.20
C LEU A 148 18.20 -16.22 -2.14
N ASP A 149 17.37 -17.12 -1.61
CA ASP A 149 16.51 -17.95 -2.45
C ASP A 149 15.10 -17.39 -2.55
N LEU A 150 14.56 -16.86 -1.44
CA LEU A 150 13.19 -16.37 -1.36
C LEU A 150 13.12 -14.89 -0.98
N CYS A 151 12.37 -14.14 -1.78
CA CYS A 151 12.15 -12.73 -1.62
C CYS A 151 10.70 -12.48 -1.17
N PRO A 152 10.50 -11.86 0.01
CA PRO A 152 9.16 -11.54 0.51
C PRO A 152 8.40 -10.56 -0.37
N ILE A 153 7.06 -10.70 -0.34
CA ILE A 153 6.11 -9.78 -0.96
C ILE A 153 5.57 -8.80 0.07
N PHE A 154 5.65 -7.51 -0.25
CA PHE A 154 5.17 -6.40 0.59
C PHE A 154 3.78 -5.91 0.17
N LEU A 155 2.84 -6.85 0.11
CA LEU A 155 1.41 -6.61 -0.06
C LEU A 155 0.67 -7.41 1.01
N PHE A 156 -0.14 -6.74 1.82
CA PHE A 156 -0.85 -7.36 2.94
C PHE A 156 -2.35 -7.10 2.86
N SER A 157 -3.13 -7.98 3.49
CA SER A 157 -4.55 -7.75 3.69
C SER A 157 -4.77 -6.71 4.78
N ALA A 158 -5.64 -5.75 4.51
CA ALA A 158 -6.17 -4.86 5.53
C ALA A 158 -7.14 -5.67 6.43
N PRO A 159 -6.97 -5.64 7.76
CA PRO A 159 -7.96 -6.24 8.65
C PRO A 159 -9.33 -5.59 8.44
N ALA A 160 -10.42 -6.34 8.62
CA ALA A 160 -11.78 -5.89 8.30
C ALA A 160 -12.20 -4.56 8.97
N ALA A 161 -11.53 -4.15 10.05
CA ALA A 161 -11.78 -2.91 10.79
C ALA A 161 -10.81 -1.77 10.47
N HIS A 162 -9.91 -1.93 9.50
CA HIS A 162 -8.86 -0.96 9.19
C HIS A 162 -8.89 -0.48 7.74
N ASP A 163 -8.61 0.81 7.57
CA ASP A 163 -8.48 1.43 6.26
C ASP A 163 -7.37 0.74 5.45
N SER A 164 -7.63 0.51 4.17
CA SER A 164 -6.57 0.19 3.22
C SER A 164 -5.56 1.35 3.17
N SER A 165 -4.28 1.02 3.06
CA SER A 165 -3.19 2.00 3.16
C SER A 165 -2.20 1.85 2.02
N LEU A 166 -2.03 2.93 1.27
CA LEU A 166 -1.03 3.08 0.23
C LEU A 166 0.33 3.38 0.86
N GLY A 167 1.26 2.44 0.77
CA GLY A 167 2.64 2.59 1.25
C GLY A 167 3.69 2.40 0.15
N GLY A 168 4.85 1.86 0.51
CA GLY A 168 6.10 1.95 -0.27
C GLY A 168 5.97 1.70 -1.78
N ALA A 169 5.33 0.61 -2.20
CA ALA A 169 5.16 0.29 -3.63
C ALA A 169 4.34 1.37 -4.39
N PHE A 170 3.33 1.95 -3.75
CA PHE A 170 2.56 3.07 -4.31
C PHE A 170 3.42 4.33 -4.45
N PHE A 171 4.19 4.69 -3.42
CA PHE A 171 5.06 5.87 -3.44
C PHE A 171 6.21 5.76 -4.46
N LYS A 172 6.57 4.56 -4.93
CA LYS A 172 7.50 4.37 -6.06
C LYS A 172 6.87 4.69 -7.41
N ALA A 173 5.55 4.50 -7.55
CA ALA A 173 4.82 4.62 -8.81
C ALA A 173 4.02 5.92 -8.94
N ALA A 174 3.73 6.60 -7.83
CA ALA A 174 2.94 7.83 -7.80
C ALA A 174 3.79 9.06 -7.44
N TYR A 175 3.47 10.18 -8.08
CA TYR A 175 3.90 11.50 -7.65
C TYR A 175 2.82 12.08 -6.74
N ILE A 176 3.20 12.46 -5.52
CA ILE A 176 2.26 12.85 -4.48
C ILE A 176 2.62 14.25 -4.00
N VAL A 177 1.61 15.12 -3.96
CA VAL A 177 1.69 16.47 -3.42
C VAL A 177 0.84 16.53 -2.16
N LEU A 178 1.47 16.95 -1.06
CA LEU A 178 0.79 17.17 0.21
C LEU A 178 0.69 18.68 0.42
N GLU A 179 -0.53 19.20 0.57
CA GLU A 179 -0.80 20.61 0.84
C GLU A 179 -1.38 20.72 2.27
N PRO A 180 -0.53 20.74 3.31
CA PRO A 180 -0.98 20.66 4.70
C PRO A 180 -1.84 21.86 5.11
N ASP A 181 -1.58 23.05 4.56
CA ASP A 181 -2.32 24.27 4.88
C ASP A 181 -3.78 24.21 4.39
N ALA A 182 -4.02 23.56 3.24
CA ALA A 182 -5.35 23.34 2.69
C ALA A 182 -5.94 21.96 3.08
N ASN A 183 -5.18 21.15 3.82
CA ASN A 183 -5.50 19.75 4.13
C ASN A 183 -5.82 18.91 2.87
N ARG A 184 -5.11 19.15 1.77
CA ARG A 184 -5.33 18.49 0.47
C ARG A 184 -4.21 17.54 0.11
N VAL A 185 -4.57 16.57 -0.71
CA VAL A 185 -3.66 15.66 -1.37
C VAL A 185 -3.86 15.76 -2.87
N ALA A 186 -2.79 15.71 -3.63
CA ALA A 186 -2.89 15.48 -5.06
C ALA A 186 -1.96 14.35 -5.49
N ILE A 187 -2.41 13.56 -6.45
CA ILE A 187 -1.66 12.42 -6.98
C ILE A 187 -1.60 12.44 -8.50
N ALA A 188 -0.53 11.91 -9.07
CA ALA A 188 -0.38 11.62 -10.50
C ALA A 188 0.55 10.42 -10.70
N ALA A 189 0.57 9.86 -11.90
CA ALA A 189 1.54 8.81 -12.24
C ALA A 189 2.96 9.39 -12.27
N ALA A 190 3.89 8.78 -11.54
CA ALA A 190 5.28 9.25 -11.52
C ALA A 190 6.01 8.92 -12.84
N VAL A 191 6.90 9.82 -13.26
CA VAL A 191 7.91 9.51 -14.27
C VAL A 191 8.93 8.57 -13.63
N ARG A 192 8.82 7.27 -13.93
CA ARG A 192 9.74 6.26 -13.41
C ARG A 192 11.09 6.40 -14.10
N ASN A 193 12.15 6.50 -13.32
CA ASN A 193 13.52 6.37 -13.82
C ASN A 193 14.03 4.97 -13.45
N PRO A 194 13.98 3.98 -14.34
CA PRO A 194 14.41 2.61 -14.05
C PRO A 194 15.91 2.53 -13.73
N SER A 195 16.69 3.54 -14.12
CA SER A 195 18.13 3.62 -13.85
C SER A 195 18.46 4.39 -12.56
N ALA A 196 17.48 4.95 -11.86
CA ALA A 196 17.74 5.63 -10.60
C ALA A 196 18.06 4.60 -9.51
N PRO A 197 19.20 4.74 -8.80
CA PRO A 197 19.46 3.89 -7.65
C PRO A 197 18.34 4.07 -6.63
N SER A 198 17.95 2.99 -5.94
CA SER A 198 16.92 2.99 -4.89
C SER A 198 17.17 4.01 -3.76
N ASN A 199 18.41 4.50 -3.67
CA ASN A 199 18.88 5.50 -2.71
C ASN A 199 19.15 6.86 -3.36
N ALA A 200 18.50 7.20 -4.48
CA ALA A 200 18.67 8.49 -5.13
C ALA A 200 18.42 9.61 -4.10
N ALA A 201 19.47 10.37 -3.81
CA ALA A 201 19.50 11.37 -2.76
C ALA A 201 18.29 12.32 -2.88
N ILE A 202 17.77 12.76 -1.74
CA ILE A 202 16.76 13.82 -1.66
C ILE A 202 17.37 15.05 -2.31
N LYS A 203 17.07 15.26 -3.59
CA LYS A 203 17.47 16.45 -4.31
C LYS A 203 16.44 17.52 -3.99
N GLU A 204 16.83 18.51 -3.20
CA GLU A 204 16.10 19.76 -3.11
C GLU A 204 16.04 20.34 -4.52
N ILE A 205 14.82 20.50 -5.04
CA ILE A 205 14.60 21.05 -6.37
C ILE A 205 14.23 22.51 -6.16
N SER A 206 15.14 23.40 -6.53
CA SER A 206 14.96 24.87 -6.55
C SER A 206 13.95 25.34 -7.59
N ASP A 207 13.54 24.45 -8.50
CA ASP A 207 12.75 24.78 -9.70
C ASP A 207 11.27 24.36 -9.55
N GLY A 208 10.77 24.25 -8.32
CA GLY A 208 9.37 23.97 -8.06
C GLY A 208 8.49 25.13 -8.55
N VAL A 209 7.42 24.81 -9.29
CA VAL A 209 6.40 25.79 -9.64
C VAL A 209 5.49 25.97 -8.43
N PHE A 210 5.36 27.21 -7.99
CA PHE A 210 4.35 27.64 -7.03
C PHE A 210 3.13 28.07 -7.83
N SER A 211 1.99 27.42 -7.58
CA SER A 211 0.73 27.77 -8.24
C SER A 211 -0.38 27.81 -7.20
N ASP A 212 -1.28 28.78 -7.35
CA ASP A 212 -2.42 28.95 -6.45
C ASP A 212 -3.45 27.81 -6.56
N LYS A 213 -3.34 26.95 -7.60
CA LYS A 213 -4.22 25.80 -7.81
C LYS A 213 -3.44 24.58 -8.31
N LEU A 214 -3.36 23.52 -7.49
CA LEU A 214 -2.72 22.27 -7.89
C LEU A 214 -3.34 21.63 -9.15
N SER A 215 -4.66 21.81 -9.34
CA SER A 215 -5.38 21.23 -10.48
C SER A 215 -5.02 21.82 -11.84
N THR A 216 -4.31 22.95 -11.89
CA THR A 216 -3.85 23.56 -13.15
C THR A 216 -2.44 23.15 -13.54
N ILE A 217 -1.75 22.36 -12.70
CA ILE A 217 -0.40 21.91 -12.98
C ILE A 217 -0.47 20.62 -13.78
N THR A 218 -0.01 20.67 -15.03
CA THR A 218 0.13 19.51 -15.91
C THR A 218 1.59 19.09 -15.96
N GLY A 219 1.83 17.79 -15.85
CA GLY A 219 3.13 17.17 -15.96
C GLY A 219 3.55 16.92 -17.40
N VAL A 220 4.49 15.99 -17.58
CA VAL A 220 4.91 15.50 -18.89
C VAL A 220 3.72 14.86 -19.61
N PRO A 221 3.55 15.03 -20.94
CA PRO A 221 2.54 14.28 -21.67
C PRO A 221 2.76 12.78 -21.48
N GLU A 222 1.70 12.07 -21.12
CA GLU A 222 1.75 10.62 -20.96
C GLU A 222 2.03 9.98 -22.32
N TYR A 223 3.23 9.43 -22.50
CA TYR A 223 3.48 8.55 -23.62
C TYR A 223 2.94 7.19 -23.24
N ILE A 224 1.68 6.91 -23.58
CA ILE A 224 1.15 5.55 -23.53
C ILE A 224 1.88 4.81 -24.65
N PRO A 225 2.82 3.89 -24.38
CA PRO A 225 3.33 3.04 -25.44
C PRO A 225 2.13 2.28 -25.98
N THR A 226 1.69 2.64 -27.18
CA THR A 226 0.75 1.82 -27.93
C THR A 226 1.51 0.55 -28.22
N PHE A 227 1.31 -0.49 -27.42
CA PHE A 227 1.78 -1.85 -27.71
C PHE A 227 1.04 -2.32 -28.96
N SER A 228 1.45 -1.78 -30.11
CA SER A 228 1.06 -2.26 -31.41
C SER A 228 1.55 -3.69 -31.48
N ARG A 229 0.60 -4.63 -31.45
CA ARG A 229 0.78 -6.08 -31.58
C ARG A 229 2.09 -6.40 -32.29
N LEU A 230 3.05 -6.94 -31.54
CA LEU A 230 4.24 -7.54 -32.13
C LEU A 230 3.76 -8.62 -33.14
N PRO A 231 4.25 -8.62 -34.39
CA PRO A 231 4.03 -9.75 -35.27
C PRO A 231 4.76 -10.98 -34.70
N SER A 232 4.08 -12.13 -34.81
CA SER A 232 4.50 -13.44 -34.32
C SER A 232 5.96 -13.81 -34.64
N PRO A 233 6.64 -14.60 -33.78
CA PRO A 233 8.08 -14.87 -33.91
C PRO A 233 8.36 -15.83 -35.08
N SER A 234 8.98 -15.32 -36.14
CA SER A 234 9.61 -16.16 -37.16
C SER A 234 11.03 -16.56 -36.74
N LYS A 235 11.16 -17.82 -36.35
CA LYS A 235 12.31 -18.74 -36.32
C LYS A 235 13.74 -18.15 -36.52
N SER A 236 14.56 -18.40 -35.49
CA SER A 236 15.92 -18.99 -35.51
C SER A 236 16.94 -18.44 -36.53
N PHE A 237 17.99 -17.78 -36.03
CA PHE A 237 19.39 -18.00 -36.44
C PHE A 237 20.33 -17.41 -35.36
N TYR A 238 21.14 -18.25 -34.72
CA TYR A 238 22.39 -17.87 -34.03
C TYR A 238 23.57 -18.30 -34.93
N PRO A 239 24.82 -17.84 -34.71
CA PRO A 239 25.29 -16.60 -34.10
C PRO A 239 26.33 -15.88 -34.99
N THR A 240 26.58 -14.59 -34.76
CA THR A 240 27.87 -13.98 -35.13
C THR A 240 28.28 -12.95 -34.08
N SER A 241 29.23 -13.36 -33.24
CA SER A 241 30.17 -12.49 -32.52
C SER A 241 31.41 -12.33 -33.42
N PRO A 242 32.31 -11.32 -33.30
CA PRO A 242 32.49 -10.38 -32.18
C PRO A 242 32.74 -8.90 -32.58
N ASN A 243 32.67 -7.98 -31.62
CA ASN A 243 33.77 -7.04 -31.37
C ASN A 243 33.60 -6.25 -30.05
N ASN A 244 34.35 -6.70 -29.05
CA ASN A 244 35.15 -5.90 -28.11
C ASN A 244 35.18 -4.36 -28.31
N ASN A 245 34.60 -3.64 -27.35
CA ASN A 245 35.19 -2.39 -26.87
C ASN A 245 34.91 -2.20 -25.38
N THR A 246 35.92 -2.56 -24.60
CA THR A 246 35.95 -2.52 -23.15
C THR A 246 36.39 -1.13 -22.69
N THR A 247 35.45 -0.20 -22.45
CA THR A 247 35.74 1.00 -21.67
C THR A 247 35.69 0.67 -20.18
N ARG A 248 36.85 0.34 -19.63
CA ARG A 248 37.09 0.25 -18.18
C ARG A 248 36.89 1.63 -17.55
N ILE A 249 35.84 1.78 -16.74
CA ILE A 249 35.69 2.94 -15.86
C ILE A 249 36.58 2.72 -14.64
N SER A 250 37.55 3.61 -14.49
CA SER A 250 38.58 3.64 -13.45
C SER A 250 37.98 3.88 -12.06
N SER A 251 38.17 2.92 -11.15
CA SER A 251 37.74 2.91 -9.76
C SER A 251 38.68 3.69 -8.82
N ARG A 252 38.97 4.96 -9.10
CA ARG A 252 39.91 5.77 -8.30
C ARG A 252 39.47 7.19 -7.91
N ALA A 253 38.16 7.49 -7.89
CA ALA A 253 37.64 8.80 -7.49
C ALA A 253 36.53 8.75 -6.42
N LEU A 254 36.65 7.84 -5.43
CA LEU A 254 35.65 7.64 -4.36
C LEU A 254 36.26 7.68 -2.95
N ILE A 255 37.25 8.55 -2.72
CA ILE A 255 37.79 8.80 -1.38
C ILE A 255 38.11 10.29 -1.28
N GLU A 256 37.10 11.14 -1.01
CA GLU A 256 37.34 12.49 -0.45
C GLU A 256 36.09 13.26 0.07
N ILE A 257 34.88 12.71 0.03
CA ILE A 257 33.67 13.36 0.62
C ILE A 257 33.16 12.60 1.86
N GLY A 258 34.09 12.09 2.67
CA GLY A 258 33.80 11.09 3.71
C GLY A 258 33.77 11.56 5.16
N LEU A 259 34.03 12.85 5.47
CA LEU A 259 34.11 13.31 6.87
C LEU A 259 33.09 14.37 7.27
N ALA A 260 32.66 15.25 6.36
CA ALA A 260 31.74 16.33 6.70
C ALA A 260 30.29 15.84 6.97
N GLY A 261 29.86 14.78 6.29
CA GLY A 261 28.50 14.23 6.44
C GLY A 261 28.25 13.52 7.77
N ALA A 262 29.26 12.84 8.33
CA ALA A 262 29.13 12.12 9.59
C ALA A 262 28.93 13.08 10.78
N VAL A 263 29.62 14.22 10.79
CA VAL A 263 29.53 15.21 11.88
C VAL A 263 28.12 15.84 11.95
N LEU A 264 27.50 16.15 10.81
CA LEU A 264 26.13 16.69 10.77
C LEU A 264 25.09 15.68 11.27
N LEU A 265 25.30 14.39 11.00
CA LEU A 265 24.40 13.32 11.43
C LEU A 265 24.44 13.13 12.96
N PHE A 266 25.62 13.20 13.58
CA PHE A 266 25.74 13.13 15.04
C PHE A 266 25.17 14.36 15.75
N VAL A 267 25.29 15.57 15.18
CA VAL A 267 24.69 16.79 15.74
C VAL A 267 23.16 16.75 15.62
N GLY A 268 22.61 16.25 14.51
CA GLY A 268 21.17 16.08 14.32
C GLY A 268 20.56 15.08 15.30
N ILE A 269 21.20 13.92 15.50
CA ILE A 269 20.72 12.93 16.47
C ILE A 269 20.83 13.46 17.90
N GLY A 270 21.94 14.12 18.25
CA GLY A 270 22.15 14.71 19.58
C GLY A 270 21.10 15.76 19.92
N THR A 271 20.78 16.66 18.97
CA THR A 271 19.74 17.68 19.18
C THR A 271 18.34 17.09 19.30
N ALA A 272 18.00 16.09 18.49
CA ALA A 272 16.71 15.39 18.59
C ALA A 272 16.53 14.70 19.96
N VAL A 273 17.58 14.06 20.49
CA VAL A 273 17.55 13.40 21.81
C VAL A 273 17.39 14.43 22.94
N VAL A 274 18.09 15.57 22.87
CA VAL A 274 17.97 16.64 23.88
C VAL A 274 16.58 17.29 23.86
N ILE A 275 16.01 17.55 22.68
CA ILE A 275 14.63 18.05 22.52
C ILE A 275 13.64 17.04 23.09
N PHE A 276 13.80 15.76 22.77
CA PHE A 276 12.90 14.72 23.28
C PHE A 276 12.91 14.65 24.81
N ILE A 277 14.09 14.69 25.45
CA ILE A 277 14.22 14.64 26.91
C ILE A 277 13.66 15.90 27.57
N THR A 278 13.92 17.08 27.01
CA THR A 278 13.42 18.35 27.57
C THR A 278 11.89 18.48 27.41
N CYS A 279 11.32 18.09 26.27
CA CYS A 279 9.87 18.00 26.09
C CYS A 279 9.23 16.99 27.06
N ARG A 280 9.90 15.85 27.32
CA ARG A 280 9.38 14.84 28.25
C ARG A 280 9.39 15.33 29.70
N LYS A 281 10.38 16.12 30.10
CA LYS A 281 10.43 16.76 31.43
C LYS A 281 9.34 17.82 31.59
N GLN A 282 9.11 18.66 30.59
CA GLN A 282 8.07 19.70 30.66
C GLN A 282 6.64 19.15 30.74
N ARG A 283 6.40 17.94 30.22
CA ARG A 283 5.09 17.28 30.34
C ARG A 283 4.78 16.76 31.75
N LYS A 284 5.78 16.61 32.62
CA LYS A 284 5.58 16.13 34.00
C LYS A 284 5.38 17.23 35.04
N SER A 285 5.51 18.49 34.64
CA SER A 285 5.47 19.65 35.55
C SER A 285 4.27 20.58 35.31
N LYS A 286 3.22 20.14 34.63
CA LYS A 286 1.95 20.88 34.60
C LYS A 286 1.16 20.52 35.86
N PRO A 287 0.94 21.46 36.79
CA PRO A 287 0.04 21.22 37.93
C PRO A 287 -1.37 20.95 37.40
N MET A 288 -2.01 19.95 38.00
CA MET A 288 -3.38 19.55 37.66
C MET A 288 -4.32 20.73 37.95
N PRO A 289 -5.30 21.05 37.08
CA PRO A 289 -6.27 22.10 37.36
C PRO A 289 -7.09 21.72 38.60
N ASP A 290 -7.16 22.62 39.57
CA ASP A 290 -7.98 22.43 40.77
C ASP A 290 -9.45 22.23 40.37
N ILE A 291 -10.01 21.10 40.80
CA ILE A 291 -11.41 20.77 40.62
C ILE A 291 -12.20 21.59 41.65
N PRO A 292 -13.21 22.39 41.25
CA PRO A 292 -14.06 23.09 42.21
C PRO A 292 -14.82 22.07 43.06
N SER A 293 -14.58 22.10 44.36
CA SER A 293 -15.29 21.33 45.37
C SER A 293 -16.76 21.74 45.40
N VAL A 294 -17.64 20.79 45.07
CA VAL A 294 -19.10 20.93 45.22
C VAL A 294 -19.45 20.76 46.69
N ASP A 295 -20.05 21.79 47.29
CA ASP A 295 -20.70 21.72 48.60
C ASP A 295 -21.97 20.84 48.48
N VAL A 296 -21.84 19.56 48.86
CA VAL A 296 -22.99 18.67 49.00
C VAL A 296 -23.54 18.83 50.42
N THR A 297 -24.63 19.58 50.52
CA THR A 297 -25.44 19.67 51.73
C THR A 297 -26.18 18.33 51.91
N HIS A 298 -25.77 17.55 52.92
CA HIS A 298 -26.49 16.35 53.36
C HIS A 298 -27.74 16.73 54.15
N PRO A 299 -28.90 16.11 53.86
CA PRO A 299 -29.88 15.82 54.88
C PRO A 299 -29.70 14.38 55.39
N SER A 300 -29.64 14.31 56.71
CA SER A 300 -29.55 13.14 57.57
C SER A 300 -30.83 12.28 57.56
N ASN A 301 -30.66 11.04 58.04
CA ASN A 301 -31.64 10.04 58.52
C ASN A 301 -31.92 8.91 57.51
N SER A 302 -31.94 7.61 57.85
CA SER A 302 -31.84 6.90 59.14
C SER A 302 -31.77 5.38 58.90
N ALA A 303 -30.86 4.72 59.62
CA ALA A 303 -30.97 3.42 60.31
C ALA A 303 -31.27 2.09 59.57
N SER A 304 -30.65 1.03 60.14
CA SER A 304 -30.75 -0.44 59.94
C SER A 304 -30.05 -1.01 58.71
N ASP A 305 -29.24 -2.08 58.75
CA ASP A 305 -28.69 -2.96 59.79
C ASP A 305 -27.49 -3.72 59.15
N PRO A 306 -26.62 -4.40 59.92
CA PRO A 306 -25.38 -5.00 59.43
C PRO A 306 -25.60 -6.44 58.95
N TYR A 307 -25.09 -6.80 57.77
CA TYR A 307 -24.94 -8.21 57.40
C TYR A 307 -23.62 -8.52 56.71
N GLU A 308 -23.17 -9.71 57.08
CA GLU A 308 -21.83 -10.26 57.05
C GLU A 308 -21.31 -10.61 55.66
N LEU A 309 -19.97 -10.60 55.57
CA LEU A 309 -19.17 -11.25 54.56
C LEU A 309 -19.54 -12.75 54.50
N ASN A 310 -20.01 -13.24 53.35
CA ASN A 310 -20.02 -14.67 53.08
C ASN A 310 -19.32 -14.95 51.74
N THR A 311 -18.13 -15.53 51.85
CA THR A 311 -17.33 -16.14 50.80
C THR A 311 -17.70 -17.62 50.67
N GLU A 312 -18.24 -18.03 49.52
CA GLU A 312 -18.27 -19.38 48.93
C GLU A 312 -19.10 -19.20 47.64
N GLY A 313 -18.65 -19.45 46.41
CA GLY A 313 -17.93 -20.60 45.89
C GLY A 313 -18.89 -21.36 44.96
N VAL A 314 -18.87 -21.11 43.65
CA VAL A 314 -19.49 -22.01 42.65
C VAL A 314 -18.70 -21.98 41.35
N MET A 315 -18.08 -23.12 41.02
CA MET A 315 -17.57 -23.48 39.71
C MET A 315 -18.74 -23.54 38.71
N GLY A 316 -18.60 -22.87 37.57
CA GLY A 316 -19.44 -23.05 36.40
C GLY A 316 -18.64 -23.76 35.30
N GLU A 317 -18.73 -25.08 35.31
CA GLU A 317 -18.32 -26.02 34.27
C GLU A 317 -19.14 -25.72 32.99
N LEU A 318 -18.47 -25.38 31.88
CA LEU A 318 -19.12 -25.23 30.58
C LEU A 318 -18.89 -26.50 29.75
N GLU A 319 -19.95 -27.29 29.64
CA GLU A 319 -20.04 -28.49 28.82
C GLU A 319 -19.82 -28.19 27.33
N VAL A 320 -18.96 -28.99 26.72
CA VAL A 320 -18.80 -29.11 25.27
C VAL A 320 -19.76 -30.22 24.78
N PRO A 321 -20.67 -29.96 23.82
CA PRO A 321 -21.36 -31.04 23.15
C PRO A 321 -20.46 -31.66 22.08
N ASN A 322 -19.98 -32.85 22.44
CA ASN A 322 -19.44 -33.86 21.55
C ASN A 322 -20.59 -34.47 20.72
N ASN A 323 -20.45 -34.55 19.40
CA ASN A 323 -21.16 -35.56 18.61
C ASN A 323 -20.27 -36.03 17.46
N GLN A 324 -19.74 -37.23 17.64
CA GLN A 324 -19.04 -38.00 16.63
C GLN A 324 -20.02 -38.81 15.76
N SER A 325 -19.65 -38.89 14.48
CA SER A 325 -19.64 -40.09 13.64
C SER A 325 -20.98 -40.74 13.24
N LEU A 326 -21.21 -40.84 11.92
CA LEU A 326 -21.33 -42.16 11.28
C LEU A 326 -21.09 -42.14 9.77
N ILE A 327 -20.29 -43.14 9.40
CA ILE A 327 -19.84 -43.66 8.11
C ILE A 327 -20.99 -43.98 7.14
N GLY A 328 -20.80 -43.78 5.83
CA GLY A 328 -21.25 -44.77 4.83
C GLY A 328 -21.65 -44.27 3.44
N PRO A 329 -21.40 -45.04 2.36
CA PRO A 329 -21.13 -44.54 1.01
C PRO A 329 -22.35 -44.59 0.06
N GLY A 330 -22.31 -43.84 -1.05
CA GLY A 330 -23.32 -43.97 -2.11
C GLY A 330 -23.11 -43.04 -3.30
N SER A 331 -22.69 -43.63 -4.40
CA SER A 331 -22.56 -43.07 -5.75
C SER A 331 -23.91 -42.61 -6.31
N VAL A 332 -23.98 -41.45 -7.00
CA VAL A 332 -24.88 -41.26 -8.16
C VAL A 332 -24.23 -40.28 -9.15
N LEU A 333 -23.89 -40.82 -10.32
CA LEU A 333 -23.73 -40.10 -11.59
C LEU A 333 -25.03 -39.36 -11.92
N GLN A 334 -24.96 -38.08 -12.23
CA GLN A 334 -26.00 -37.46 -13.04
C GLN A 334 -25.36 -36.60 -14.13
N GLU A 335 -25.25 -37.23 -15.29
CA GLU A 335 -25.12 -36.55 -16.58
C GLU A 335 -26.30 -35.59 -16.75
N LEU A 336 -26.04 -34.38 -17.24
CA LEU A 336 -27.05 -33.55 -17.86
C LEU A 336 -26.49 -33.00 -19.18
N PRO A 337 -27.18 -33.25 -20.32
CA PRO A 337 -26.73 -32.86 -21.64
C PRO A 337 -27.22 -31.45 -21.98
N GLY A 338 -26.49 -30.76 -22.84
CA GLY A 338 -26.96 -29.46 -23.33
C GLY A 338 -25.95 -28.79 -24.25
N GLY A 339 -25.75 -29.37 -25.44
CA GLY A 339 -24.98 -28.74 -26.50
C GLY A 339 -25.63 -27.43 -26.95
N TYR A 340 -24.83 -26.36 -26.95
CA TYR A 340 -25.11 -25.16 -27.72
C TYR A 340 -24.26 -25.21 -28.99
N GLN A 341 -24.93 -25.37 -30.14
CA GLN A 341 -24.35 -25.06 -31.44
C GLN A 341 -24.47 -23.56 -31.70
N PRO A 342 -23.38 -22.87 -32.12
CA PRO A 342 -23.51 -21.57 -32.74
C PRO A 342 -23.93 -21.72 -34.21
N GLN A 343 -25.04 -21.10 -34.58
CA GLN A 343 -25.45 -20.92 -35.98
C GLN A 343 -24.45 -20.02 -36.71
N GLU A 344 -23.92 -20.53 -37.83
CA GLU A 344 -23.26 -19.74 -38.86
C GLU A 344 -24.27 -18.76 -39.48
N LEU A 345 -24.02 -17.46 -39.31
CA LEU A 345 -24.63 -16.43 -40.15
C LEU A 345 -23.78 -16.26 -41.41
N GLN A 346 -24.16 -16.96 -42.48
CA GLN A 346 -23.79 -16.60 -43.84
C GLN A 346 -24.56 -15.35 -44.25
N GLY A 347 -23.87 -14.22 -44.35
CA GLY A 347 -24.35 -13.04 -45.06
C GLY A 347 -23.67 -12.94 -46.42
N ASN A 348 -24.36 -13.35 -47.47
CA ASN A 348 -24.09 -12.96 -48.85
C ASN A 348 -24.96 -11.74 -49.17
N GLN A 349 -24.35 -10.58 -49.41
CA GLN A 349 -24.60 -9.68 -50.55
C GLN A 349 -23.65 -8.47 -50.50
#